data_AF-A0A937GJ40-F1
#
_entry.id   AF-A0A937GJ40-F1
#
_cell.length_a   1.000
_cell.length_b   1.000
_cell.length_c   1.000
_cell.angle_alpha   90.00
_cell.angle_beta   90.00
_cell.angle_gamma   90.00
#
_symmetry.space_group_name_H-M   'P 1'
#
loop_
_entity.id
_entity.type
_entity.pdbx_description
1 polymer ?
#
loop_
_entity_poly.entity_id
_entity_poly.type
_entity_poly.pdbx_seq_one_letter_code
_entity_poly.pdbx_strand_id
1 'polypeptide(L)'
;MGQLVGVTEKATNQPGILRFELNRTLSGQGHERFSTAQEARGERPSSVLARRLIDHGGVDAVHVFSNIVTVELARGSTGEGLADIVSNLYQYWLPGVEPPSFEDLQPEEAAAPAATGDGGEELSAAAQRVPAHLLERSKAAKERWAAKSG
;
A
#
# COMPACT_ATOMS: atom_id res chain seq x y z
N MET A 1 15.92 5.19 -4.34
CA MET A 1 15.25 5.52 -5.62
C MET A 1 14.25 4.41 -5.91
N GLY A 2 12.95 4.70 -5.98
CA GLY A 2 11.97 3.69 -6.39
C GLY A 2 12.29 3.16 -7.78
N GLN A 3 12.21 1.84 -7.98
CA GLN A 3 12.50 1.26 -9.29
C GLN A 3 11.39 1.62 -10.28
N LEU A 4 11.77 2.18 -11.43
CA LEU A 4 10.84 2.59 -12.49
C LEU A 4 9.99 1.41 -13.00
N VAL A 5 8.76 1.70 -13.39
CA VAL A 5 7.90 0.75 -14.08
C VAL A 5 8.30 0.76 -15.56
N GLY A 6 8.80 -0.37 -16.04
CA GLY A 6 9.03 -0.57 -17.47
C GLY A 6 7.69 -0.78 -18.16
N VAL A 7 7.38 0.09 -19.13
CA VAL A 7 6.14 0.07 -19.90
C VAL A 7 6.46 -0.34 -21.33
N THR A 8 5.72 -1.31 -21.87
CA THR A 8 5.72 -1.64 -23.30
C THR A 8 4.30 -1.51 -23.82
N GLU A 9 4.08 -0.62 -24.77
CA GLU A 9 2.82 -0.54 -25.49
C GLU A 9 2.73 -1.68 -26.50
N LYS A 10 1.59 -2.39 -26.50
CA LYS A 10 1.28 -3.45 -27.45
C LYS A 10 0.24 -2.96 -28.43
N ALA A 11 0.53 -3.18 -29.71
CA ALA A 11 -0.44 -2.96 -30.77
C ALA A 11 -1.71 -3.78 -30.51
N THR A 12 -2.86 -3.16 -30.76
CA THR A 12 -4.18 -3.79 -30.71
C THR A 12 -4.89 -3.58 -32.04
N ASN A 13 -5.77 -4.52 -32.38
CA ASN A 13 -6.57 -4.45 -33.59
C ASN A 13 -7.89 -3.68 -33.37
N GLN A 14 -8.13 -3.19 -32.16
CA GLN A 14 -9.30 -2.40 -31.79
C GLN A 14 -8.94 -0.92 -31.72
N PRO A 15 -9.49 -0.08 -32.62
CA PRO A 15 -9.29 1.37 -32.54
C PRO A 15 -9.76 1.93 -31.20
N GLY A 16 -9.02 2.90 -30.66
CA GLY A 16 -9.35 3.53 -29.37
C GLY A 16 -8.99 2.70 -28.15
N ILE A 17 -8.34 1.55 -28.30
CA ILE A 17 -7.81 0.79 -27.18
C ILE A 17 -6.28 0.94 -27.16
N LEU A 18 -5.71 1.17 -25.99
CA LEU A 18 -4.28 1.04 -25.73
C LEU A 18 -4.03 -0.07 -24.74
N ARG A 19 -2.97 -0.85 -24.97
CA ARG A 19 -2.57 -1.92 -24.06
C ARG A 19 -1.13 -1.72 -23.64
N PHE A 20 -0.92 -1.56 -22.34
CA PHE A 20 0.39 -1.49 -21.73
C PHE A 20 0.69 -2.79 -21.00
N GLU A 21 1.88 -3.32 -21.23
CA GLU A 21 2.44 -4.45 -20.48
C GLU A 21 3.59 -3.95 -19.62
N LEU A 22 3.55 -4.31 -18.34
CA LEU A 22 4.43 -3.78 -17.32
C LEU A 22 5.37 -4.85 -16.79
N ASN A 23 6.54 -4.44 -16.31
CA ASN A 23 7.42 -5.30 -15.50
C ASN A 23 6.99 -5.41 -14.03
N ARG A 24 5.78 -4.94 -13.70
CA ARG A 24 5.20 -4.93 -12.36
C ARG A 24 3.75 -5.37 -12.39
N THR A 25 3.37 -6.19 -11.41
CA THR A 25 1.98 -6.55 -11.15
C THR A 25 1.32 -5.42 -10.34
N LEU A 26 0.19 -4.90 -10.83
CA LEU A 26 -0.56 -3.81 -10.20
C LEU A 26 -1.85 -4.27 -9.50
N SER A 27 -2.42 -5.41 -9.91
CA SER A 27 -3.59 -6.02 -9.28
C SER A 27 -3.37 -7.50 -8.97
N GLY A 28 -4.23 -8.05 -8.10
CA GLY A 28 -4.20 -9.46 -7.72
C GLY A 28 -4.85 -10.38 -8.78
N GLN A 29 -5.65 -11.34 -8.33
CA GLN A 29 -6.32 -12.32 -9.20
C GLN A 29 -7.57 -11.77 -9.91
N GLY A 30 -8.00 -10.55 -9.57
CA GLY A 30 -9.22 -9.94 -10.10
C GLY A 30 -8.97 -9.07 -11.33
N HIS A 31 -9.96 -9.05 -12.22
CA HIS A 31 -10.09 -8.03 -13.25
C HIS A 31 -10.71 -6.78 -12.64
N GLU A 32 -9.99 -5.67 -12.69
CA GLU A 32 -10.47 -4.40 -12.18
C GLU A 32 -10.76 -3.46 -13.34
N ARG A 33 -11.97 -2.90 -13.41
CA ARG A 33 -12.35 -1.89 -14.41
C ARG A 33 -12.86 -0.64 -13.71
N PHE A 34 -12.41 0.51 -14.18
CA PHE A 34 -12.77 1.82 -13.68
C PHE A 34 -13.20 2.70 -14.86
N SER A 35 -14.37 3.30 -14.76
CA SER A 35 -14.90 4.26 -15.74
C SER A 35 -14.92 5.69 -15.19
N THR A 36 -14.79 5.86 -13.86
CA THR A 36 -14.75 7.17 -13.21
C THR A 36 -13.70 7.22 -12.10
N ALA A 37 -13.20 8.42 -11.79
CA ALA A 37 -12.29 8.64 -10.67
C ALA A 37 -12.93 8.25 -9.32
N GLN A 38 -14.26 8.37 -9.22
CA GLN A 38 -15.05 7.98 -8.06
C GLN A 38 -15.14 6.46 -7.87
N GLU A 39 -14.94 5.64 -8.91
CA GLU A 39 -14.79 4.19 -8.76
C GLU A 39 -13.37 3.82 -8.32
N ALA A 40 -12.38 4.59 -8.78
CA ALA A 40 -10.96 4.40 -8.49
C ALA A 40 -10.55 4.95 -7.11
N ARG A 41 -11.26 4.54 -6.04
CA ARG A 41 -10.99 4.97 -4.66
C ARG A 41 -9.93 4.10 -3.97
N GLY A 42 -9.28 4.69 -2.96
CA GLY A 42 -8.29 4.02 -2.13
C GLY A 42 -6.86 4.14 -2.67
N GLU A 43 -5.98 3.35 -2.06
CA GLU A 43 -4.52 3.45 -2.23
C GLU A 43 -3.92 2.27 -3.02
N ARG A 44 -4.76 1.34 -3.48
CA ARG A 44 -4.30 0.22 -4.31
C ARG A 44 -3.64 0.76 -5.59
N PRO A 45 -2.50 0.21 -6.04
CA PRO A 45 -1.80 0.72 -7.22
C PRO A 45 -2.69 0.80 -8.47
N SER A 46 -3.58 -0.18 -8.68
CA SER A 46 -4.57 -0.18 -9.75
C SER A 46 -5.52 1.02 -9.68
N SER A 47 -6.03 1.34 -8.49
CA SER A 47 -6.94 2.47 -8.25
C SER A 47 -6.23 3.81 -8.40
N VAL A 48 -5.02 3.95 -7.86
CA VAL A 48 -4.22 5.18 -8.02
C VAL A 48 -3.89 5.43 -9.49
N LEU A 49 -3.47 4.40 -10.22
CA LEU A 49 -3.17 4.52 -11.65
C LEU A 49 -4.41 4.88 -12.45
N ALA A 50 -5.53 4.17 -12.24
CA ALA A 50 -6.77 4.43 -12.97
C ALA A 50 -7.25 5.86 -12.75
N ARG A 51 -7.18 6.37 -11.51
CA ARG A 51 -7.51 7.76 -11.20
C ARG A 51 -6.63 8.74 -11.97
N ARG A 52 -5.30 8.56 -11.94
CA ARG A 52 -4.37 9.44 -12.68
C ARG A 52 -4.64 9.47 -14.18
N LEU A 53 -4.93 8.32 -14.78
CA LEU A 53 -5.23 8.21 -16.21
C LEU A 53 -6.57 8.88 -16.58
N ILE A 54 -7.59 8.72 -15.73
CA ILE A 54 -8.91 9.35 -15.94
C ILE A 54 -8.79 10.87 -15.75
N ASP A 55 -8.08 11.34 -14.71
CA ASP A 55 -7.90 12.76 -14.40
C ASP A 55 -7.04 13.49 -15.45
N HIS A 56 -6.13 12.78 -16.12
CA HIS A 56 -5.40 13.31 -17.29
C HIS A 56 -6.34 13.66 -18.45
N GLY A 57 -7.47 12.96 -18.56
CA GLY A 57 -8.44 13.13 -19.63
C GLY A 57 -8.12 12.33 -20.89
N GLY A 58 -9.09 12.28 -21.81
CA GLY A 58 -9.00 11.49 -23.05
C GLY A 58 -9.19 9.98 -22.85
N VAL A 59 -9.65 9.55 -21.68
CA VAL A 59 -9.85 8.15 -21.28
C VAL A 59 -11.30 7.93 -20.86
N ASP A 60 -11.98 6.97 -21.48
CA ASP A 60 -13.34 6.55 -21.13
C ASP A 60 -13.35 5.45 -20.06
N ALA A 61 -12.35 4.56 -20.07
CA ALA A 61 -12.21 3.52 -19.05
C ALA A 61 -10.78 2.97 -18.94
N VAL A 62 -10.45 2.44 -17.76
CA VAL A 62 -9.19 1.74 -17.47
C VAL A 62 -9.51 0.36 -16.94
N HIS A 63 -8.90 -0.66 -17.52
CA HIS A 63 -8.97 -2.03 -17.04
C HIS A 63 -7.58 -2.53 -16.67
N VAL A 64 -7.44 -3.11 -15.47
CA VAL A 64 -6.17 -3.57 -14.91
C VAL A 64 -6.30 -5.04 -14.53
N PHE A 65 -5.40 -5.86 -15.05
CA PHE A 65 -5.27 -7.26 -14.67
C PHE A 65 -3.80 -7.66 -14.59
N SER A 66 -3.35 -8.05 -13.40
CA SER A 66 -1.95 -8.37 -13.12
C SER A 66 -1.02 -7.22 -13.56
N ASN A 67 -0.18 -7.42 -14.58
CA ASN A 67 0.75 -6.45 -15.14
C ASN A 67 0.27 -5.83 -16.46
N ILE A 68 -0.99 -6.04 -16.83
CA ILE A 68 -1.59 -5.52 -18.06
C ILE A 68 -2.56 -4.40 -17.71
N VAL A 69 -2.37 -3.26 -18.37
CA VAL A 69 -3.28 -2.11 -18.28
C VAL A 69 -3.86 -1.87 -19.67
N THR A 70 -5.17 -1.98 -19.78
CA THR A 70 -5.91 -1.67 -21.00
C THR A 70 -6.64 -0.35 -20.78
N VAL A 71 -6.39 0.63 -21.65
CA VAL A 71 -7.04 1.93 -21.62
C VAL A 71 -7.97 2.04 -22.81
N GLU A 72 -9.22 2.41 -22.54
CA GLU A 72 -10.20 2.78 -23.55
C GLU A 72 -10.16 4.31 -23.68
N LEU A 73 -9.80 4.78 -24.86
CA LEU A 73 -9.64 6.19 -25.18
C LEU A 73 -10.99 6.81 -25.55
N ALA A 74 -11.21 8.02 -25.05
CA ALA A 74 -12.32 8.84 -25.50
C ALA A 74 -12.19 9.15 -27.00
N ARG A 75 -13.33 9.27 -27.69
CA ARG A 75 -13.37 9.51 -29.13
C ARG A 75 -12.48 10.69 -29.54
N GLY A 76 -11.55 10.44 -30.46
CA GLY A 76 -10.63 11.45 -30.99
C GLY A 76 -9.36 11.66 -30.15
N SER A 77 -9.21 10.96 -29.03
CA SER A 77 -7.99 10.99 -28.22
C SER A 77 -6.93 10.04 -28.79
N THR A 78 -5.66 10.41 -28.64
CA THR A 78 -4.51 9.64 -29.12
C THR A 78 -3.83 8.83 -28.01
N GLY A 79 -4.10 9.17 -26.75
CA GLY A 79 -3.41 8.59 -25.59
C GLY A 79 -1.99 9.11 -25.36
N GLU A 80 -1.67 10.28 -25.92
CA GLU A 80 -0.43 11.01 -25.66
C GLU A 80 -0.21 11.20 -24.15
N GLY A 81 1.03 10.97 -23.68
CA GLY A 81 1.41 11.11 -22.26
C GLY A 81 0.97 9.98 -21.33
N LEU A 82 0.06 9.09 -21.75
CA LEU A 82 -0.46 8.04 -20.87
C LEU A 82 0.63 7.04 -20.43
N ALA A 83 1.56 6.68 -21.33
CA ALA A 83 2.67 5.78 -21.02
C ALA A 83 3.61 6.34 -19.93
N ASP A 84 3.81 7.66 -19.90
CA ASP A 84 4.63 8.34 -18.90
C ASP A 84 3.95 8.29 -17.52
N ILE A 85 2.62 8.46 -17.47
CA ILE A 85 1.84 8.33 -16.24
C ILE A 85 2.01 6.93 -15.65
N VAL A 86 1.95 5.87 -16.49
CA VAL A 86 2.15 4.50 -16.01
C VAL A 86 3.58 4.28 -15.53
N SER A 87 4.57 4.79 -16.27
CA SER A 87 6.00 4.66 -15.93
C SER A 87 6.34 5.30 -14.58
N ASN A 88 5.68 6.43 -14.29
CA ASN A 88 5.91 7.24 -13.09
C ASN A 88 5.01 6.86 -11.90
N LEU A 89 4.27 5.74 -11.96
CA LEU A 89 3.31 5.36 -10.91
C LEU A 89 3.93 5.38 -9.50
N TYR A 90 5.12 4.80 -9.34
CA TYR A 90 5.84 4.70 -8.06
C TYR A 90 6.92 5.77 -7.88
N GLN A 91 6.92 6.82 -8.70
CA GLN A 91 7.87 7.91 -8.56
C GLN A 91 7.30 8.96 -7.60
N TYR A 92 7.94 9.09 -6.44
CA TYR A 92 7.58 10.07 -5.41
C TYR A 92 8.26 11.44 -5.61
N TRP A 93 9.33 11.48 -6.42
CA TRP A 93 10.13 12.67 -6.66
C TRP A 93 9.95 13.08 -8.13
N LEU A 94 8.90 13.85 -8.38
CA LEU A 94 8.63 14.48 -9.66
C LEU A 94 8.96 15.98 -9.54
N PRO A 95 9.52 16.64 -10.57
CA PRO A 95 9.72 18.09 -10.53
C PRO A 95 8.42 18.81 -10.19
N GLY A 96 8.42 19.59 -9.09
CA GLY A 96 7.26 20.35 -8.63
C GLY A 96 6.29 19.61 -7.70
N VAL A 97 6.55 18.35 -7.35
CA VAL A 97 5.78 17.62 -6.32
C VAL A 97 6.54 17.70 -4.99
N GLU A 98 5.91 18.29 -3.98
CA GLU A 98 6.47 18.33 -2.63
C GLU A 98 6.49 16.91 -2.04
N PRO A 99 7.65 16.41 -1.57
CA PRO A 99 7.75 15.08 -0.99
C PRO A 99 6.98 15.02 0.33
N PRO A 100 6.36 13.88 0.66
CA PRO A 100 5.77 13.69 1.98
C PRO A 100 6.83 13.87 3.06
N SER A 101 6.46 14.58 4.12
CA SER A 101 7.35 14.85 5.24
C SER A 101 7.51 13.60 6.12
N PHE A 102 8.51 13.58 6.99
CA PHE A 102 8.69 12.46 7.92
C PHE A 102 7.51 12.29 8.90
N GLU A 103 6.79 13.37 9.21
CA GLU A 103 5.58 13.34 10.05
C GLU A 103 4.43 12.61 9.34
N ASP A 104 4.31 12.74 8.01
CA ASP A 104 3.28 12.05 7.21
C ASP A 104 3.54 10.54 7.08
N LEU A 105 4.79 10.10 7.27
CA LEU A 105 5.20 8.71 7.11
C LEU A 105 5.14 7.91 8.41
N GLN A 106 4.91 8.55 9.55
CA GLN A 106 4.68 7.83 10.79
C GLN A 106 3.26 7.27 10.76
N PRO A 107 3.07 5.93 10.75
CA PRO A 107 1.75 5.38 11.05
C PRO A 107 1.32 5.93 12.40
N GLU A 108 0.04 6.29 12.53
CA GLU A 108 -0.53 6.81 13.77
C GLU A 108 -0.33 5.77 14.88
N GLU A 109 0.79 5.86 15.57
CA GLU A 109 1.16 4.96 16.64
C GLU A 109 0.24 5.31 17.79
N ALA A 110 -0.83 4.51 17.94
CA ALA A 110 -1.74 4.61 19.05
C ALA A 110 -0.91 4.73 20.32
N ALA A 111 -0.99 5.92 20.94
CA ALA A 111 -0.14 6.28 22.07
C ALA A 111 -0.11 5.13 23.06
N ALA A 112 1.07 4.52 23.23
CA ALA A 112 1.25 3.50 24.24
C ALA A 112 0.78 4.10 25.56
N PRO A 113 -0.17 3.47 26.27
CA PRO A 113 -0.64 4.02 27.54
C PRO A 113 0.57 4.21 28.43
N ALA A 114 0.74 5.44 28.94
CA ALA A 114 1.80 5.76 29.87
C ALA A 114 1.75 4.73 31.00
N ALA A 115 2.83 3.98 31.19
CA ALA A 115 2.98 3.09 32.32
C ALA A 115 2.97 3.96 33.58
N THR A 116 1.80 4.10 34.21
CA THR A 116 1.70 4.55 35.58
C THR A 116 2.31 3.45 36.42
N GLY A 117 3.59 3.60 36.72
CA GLY A 117 4.28 2.81 37.72
C GLY A 117 3.66 3.08 39.07
N ASP A 118 2.60 2.33 39.39
CA ASP A 118 2.24 2.06 40.76
C ASP A 118 2.61 0.60 41.04
N GLY A 119 3.57 0.41 41.94
CA GLY A 119 4.07 -0.89 42.36
C GLY A 119 3.06 -1.60 43.27
N GLY A 120 1.84 -1.80 42.77
CA GLY A 120 0.82 -2.63 43.39
C GLY A 120 0.83 -4.03 42.76
N GLU A 121 0.56 -5.05 43.57
CA GLU A 121 0.49 -6.49 43.20
C GLU A 121 -0.64 -6.84 42.19
N GLU A 122 -1.14 -5.87 41.45
CA GLU A 122 -2.10 -6.07 40.36
C GLU A 122 -1.35 -6.52 39.10
N LEU A 123 -1.56 -7.78 38.72
CA LEU A 123 -1.05 -8.33 37.47
C LEU A 123 -1.62 -7.52 36.29
N SER A 124 -0.74 -6.99 35.44
CA SER A 124 -1.13 -6.30 34.20
C SER A 124 -2.16 -7.09 33.39
N ALA A 125 -2.96 -6.41 32.57
CA ALA A 125 -3.97 -7.05 31.72
C ALA A 125 -3.40 -8.16 30.79
N ALA A 126 -2.11 -8.10 30.47
CA ALA A 126 -1.41 -9.17 29.75
C ALA A 126 -1.11 -10.38 30.65
N ALA A 127 -0.73 -10.14 31.90
CA ALA A 127 -0.42 -11.19 32.88
C ALA A 127 -1.67 -11.96 33.34
N GLN A 128 -2.85 -11.35 33.34
CA GLN A 128 -4.12 -12.04 33.63
C GLN A 128 -4.49 -13.12 32.60
N ARG A 129 -3.94 -13.03 31.38
CA ARG A 129 -4.13 -14.05 30.32
C ARG A 129 -3.23 -15.26 30.49
N VAL A 130 -2.25 -15.19 31.41
CA VAL A 130 -1.31 -16.28 31.67
C VAL A 130 -1.89 -17.21 32.74
N PRO A 131 -2.03 -18.52 32.47
CA PRO A 131 -2.46 -19.49 33.47
C PRO A 131 -1.64 -19.44 34.77
N ALA A 132 -2.31 -19.41 35.93
CA ALA A 132 -1.68 -19.18 37.24
C ALA A 132 -0.46 -20.07 37.54
N HIS A 133 -0.55 -21.36 37.21
CA HIS A 133 0.54 -22.33 37.42
C HIS A 133 1.83 -22.04 36.61
N LEU A 134 1.79 -21.19 35.58
CA LEU A 134 2.99 -20.73 34.86
C LEU A 134 3.65 -19.56 35.57
N LEU A 135 2.85 -18.69 36.21
CA LEU A 135 3.35 -17.57 37.00
C LEU A 135 4.03 -18.07 38.29
N GLU A 136 3.48 -19.10 38.91
CA GLU A 136 4.12 -19.75 40.07
C GLU A 136 5.46 -20.39 39.70
N ARG A 137 5.50 -21.09 38.55
CA ARG A 137 6.73 -21.70 38.04
C ARG A 137 7.80 -20.67 37.71
N SER A 138 7.43 -19.52 37.16
CA SER A 138 8.38 -18.45 36.85
C SER A 138 8.93 -17.78 38.11
N LYS A 139 8.08 -17.53 39.14
CA LYS A 139 8.52 -17.03 40.46
C LYS A 139 9.53 -17.98 41.10
N ALA A 140 9.21 -19.27 41.18
CA ALA A 140 10.10 -20.29 41.75
C ALA A 140 11.41 -20.47 40.96
N ALA A 141 11.40 -20.26 39.64
CA ALA A 141 12.61 -20.28 38.83
C ALA A 141 13.50 -19.06 39.12
N LYS A 142 12.90 -17.87 39.29
CA LYS A 142 13.60 -16.64 39.62
C LYS A 142 14.26 -16.69 41.00
N GLU A 143 13.57 -17.23 42.00
CA GLU A 143 14.12 -17.44 43.35
C GLU A 143 15.32 -18.40 43.33
N ARG A 144 15.19 -19.53 42.60
CA ARG A 144 16.30 -20.48 42.43
C ARG A 144 17.50 -19.86 41.72
N TRP A 145 17.26 -18.99 40.74
CA TRP A 145 18.32 -18.28 40.05
C TRP A 145 19.01 -17.26 40.96
N ALA A 146 18.24 -16.44 41.69
CA ALA A 146 18.78 -15.48 42.66
C ALA A 146 19.60 -16.16 43.76
N ALA A 147 19.14 -17.31 44.28
CA ALA A 147 19.88 -18.09 45.27
C ALA A 147 21.16 -18.75 44.73
N LYS A 148 21.31 -18.88 43.41
CA LYS A 148 22.50 -19.43 42.75
C LYS A 148 23.47 -18.34 42.26
N SER A 149 22.98 -17.11 42.13
CA SER A 149 23.72 -15.96 41.60
C SER A 149 24.10 -14.92 42.67
N GLY A 150 23.77 -15.16 43.94
CA GLY A 150 24.32 -14.47 45.11
C GLY A 150 25.37 -15.33 45.81
#